data_AF-A0A345HCZ6-F1
#
_entry.id   AF-A0A345HCZ6-F1
#
_cell.length_a   1.000
_cell.length_b   1.000
_cell.length_c   1.000
_cell.angle_alpha   90.00
_cell.angle_beta   90.00
_cell.angle_gamma   90.00
#
_symmetry.space_group_name_H-M   'P 1'
#
loop_
_entity.id
_entity.type
_entity.pdbx_description
1 polymer ?
#
loop_
_entity_poly.entity_id
_entity_poly.type
_entity_poly.pdbx_seq_one_letter_code
_entity_poly.pdbx_strand_id
1 'polypeptide(L)'
;MVLTFQYIKGQNASVEKNIFNVQTGILGIWASNENKLGNDFTIRVETGLDMGYYISAYSDDRYVLAPVFLLEPKWYYNLESRLNKGKHIENNSGNFLGLKVKYVPDWFVISDFDNYSVANQVSIIPRWGIRRAIGKSNFNYEIATGLGYKYVFLKNTDNDLRLVLDVHLRIGYTFN
;
A
#
# COMPACT_ATOMS: atom_id res chain seq x y z
N MET A 1 -51.27 21.64 1.75
CA MET A 1 -50.11 20.78 2.08
C MET A 1 -49.22 20.72 0.84
N VAL A 2 -48.14 21.48 0.81
CA VAL A 2 -47.22 21.53 -0.34
C VAL A 2 -46.09 20.53 -0.08
N LEU A 3 -46.10 19.42 -0.82
CA LEU A 3 -45.01 18.43 -0.81
C LEU A 3 -43.82 19.02 -1.57
N THR A 4 -42.81 19.49 -0.85
CA THR A 4 -41.53 19.88 -1.45
C THR A 4 -40.71 18.61 -1.70
N PHE A 5 -40.60 18.21 -2.96
CA PHE A 5 -39.62 17.20 -3.38
C PHE A 5 -38.22 17.82 -3.27
N GLN A 6 -37.47 17.47 -2.22
CA GLN A 6 -36.05 17.75 -2.17
C GLN A 6 -35.33 16.81 -3.14
N TYR A 7 -34.83 17.37 -4.24
CA TYR A 7 -33.84 16.69 -5.09
C TYR A 7 -32.55 16.55 -4.29
N ILE A 8 -32.34 15.38 -3.66
CA ILE A 8 -31.03 15.00 -3.15
C ILE A 8 -30.15 14.79 -4.39
N LYS A 9 -29.29 15.75 -4.71
CA LYS A 9 -28.17 15.50 -5.63
C LYS A 9 -27.30 14.43 -4.96
N GLY A 10 -27.40 13.18 -5.41
CA GLY A 10 -26.49 12.13 -5.00
C GLY A 10 -25.06 12.59 -5.32
N GLN A 11 -24.20 12.69 -4.32
CA GLN A 11 -22.77 12.76 -4.59
C GLN A 11 -22.41 11.48 -5.33
N ASN A 12 -21.88 11.61 -6.55
CA ASN A 12 -21.35 10.44 -7.24
C ASN A 12 -20.17 9.91 -6.43
N ALA A 13 -20.22 8.63 -6.05
CA ALA A 13 -19.16 8.01 -5.27
C ALA A 13 -17.84 8.10 -6.05
N SER A 14 -16.83 8.68 -5.41
CA SER A 14 -15.54 8.86 -6.04
C SER A 14 -14.40 8.87 -5.04
N VAL A 15 -13.22 8.43 -5.49
CA VAL A 15 -11.95 8.62 -4.80
C VAL A 15 -11.57 10.11 -4.71
N GLU A 16 -10.78 10.42 -3.69
CA GLU A 16 -10.19 11.73 -3.48
C GLU A 16 -9.25 12.11 -4.63
N LYS A 17 -9.19 13.40 -4.95
CA LYS A 17 -8.36 13.92 -6.05
C LYS A 17 -6.88 13.60 -5.86
N ASN A 18 -6.36 13.83 -4.66
CA ASN A 18 -4.99 13.58 -4.26
C ASN A 18 -4.97 13.29 -2.75
N ILE A 19 -4.19 12.29 -2.35
CA ILE A 19 -3.97 11.94 -0.95
C ILE A 19 -2.47 11.82 -0.73
N PHE A 20 -1.91 12.61 0.19
CA PHE A 20 -0.61 12.31 0.77
C PHE A 20 -0.80 11.52 2.06
N ASN A 21 0.00 10.47 2.28
CA ASN A 21 -0.18 9.60 3.44
C ASN A 21 1.16 9.05 3.92
N VAL A 22 1.35 9.12 5.24
CA VAL A 22 2.47 8.45 5.93
C VAL A 22 1.92 7.24 6.66
N GLN A 23 2.48 6.08 6.36
CA GLN A 23 2.08 4.79 6.93
C GLN A 23 3.23 4.15 7.69
N THR A 24 2.88 3.38 8.71
CA THR A 24 3.78 2.47 9.43
C THR A 24 3.09 1.13 9.63
N GLY A 25 3.86 0.11 9.97
CA GLY A 25 3.37 -1.23 10.25
C GLY A 25 4.47 -2.10 10.85
N ILE A 26 4.25 -3.41 10.83
CA ILE A 26 5.20 -4.38 11.40
C ILE A 26 6.57 -4.31 10.70
N LEU A 27 6.58 -3.90 9.42
CA LEU A 27 7.73 -4.06 8.53
C LEU A 27 8.27 -2.73 8.00
N GLY A 28 8.11 -1.62 8.73
CA GLY A 28 8.76 -0.35 8.39
C GLY A 28 7.83 0.86 8.28
N ILE A 29 8.30 1.87 7.53
CA ILE A 29 7.67 3.19 7.39
C ILE A 29 7.66 3.63 5.93
N TRP A 30 6.57 4.27 5.50
CA TRP A 30 6.35 4.64 4.10
C TRP A 30 5.65 5.99 3.98
N ALA A 31 6.03 6.76 2.97
CA ALA A 31 5.33 7.94 2.52
C ALA A 31 4.78 7.68 1.11
N SER A 32 3.55 8.10 0.86
CA SER A 32 2.86 7.83 -0.39
C SER A 32 2.05 9.04 -0.87
N ASN A 33 1.90 9.14 -2.18
CA ASN A 33 0.94 10.03 -2.82
C ASN A 33 0.04 9.21 -3.76
N GLU A 34 -1.27 9.30 -3.56
CA GLU A 34 -2.29 8.59 -4.34
C GLU A 34 -3.12 9.61 -5.13
N ASN A 35 -3.12 9.48 -6.45
CA ASN A 35 -3.76 10.42 -7.37
C ASN A 35 -4.95 9.78 -8.06
N LYS A 36 -6.04 10.54 -8.20
CA LYS A 36 -7.22 10.15 -8.97
C LYS A 36 -6.90 10.07 -10.47
N LEU A 37 -7.28 8.95 -11.09
CA LEU A 37 -7.28 8.77 -12.55
C LEU A 37 -8.70 8.60 -13.12
N GLY A 38 -9.64 8.16 -12.30
CA GLY A 38 -11.06 8.00 -12.64
C GLY A 38 -11.91 8.04 -11.37
N ASN A 39 -13.23 7.91 -11.46
CA ASN A 39 -14.07 8.02 -10.25
C ASN A 39 -13.73 6.97 -9.20
N ASP A 40 -13.37 5.77 -9.62
CA ASP A 40 -13.02 4.62 -8.80
C ASP A 40 -11.58 4.16 -9.02
N PHE A 41 -10.77 4.90 -9.79
CA PHE A 41 -9.41 4.49 -10.15
C PHE A 41 -8.38 5.50 -9.67
N THR A 42 -7.30 4.99 -9.06
CA THR A 42 -6.19 5.80 -8.57
C THR A 42 -4.85 5.19 -8.98
N ILE A 43 -3.79 5.99 -8.88
CA ILE A 43 -2.42 5.51 -8.90
C ILE A 43 -1.69 6.01 -7.67
N ARG A 44 -1.09 5.08 -6.93
CA ARG A 44 -0.24 5.37 -5.77
C ARG A 44 1.22 5.27 -6.16
N VAL A 45 1.98 6.28 -5.80
CA VAL A 45 3.45 6.25 -5.74
C VAL A 45 3.85 6.26 -4.27
N GLU A 46 4.75 5.38 -3.88
CA GLU A 46 5.18 5.22 -2.48
C GLU A 46 6.69 4.98 -2.42
N THR A 47 7.31 5.51 -1.37
CA THR A 47 8.68 5.19 -0.98
C THR A 47 8.79 5.04 0.52
N GLY A 48 9.81 4.34 1.00
CA GLY A 48 9.99 4.12 2.42
C GLY A 48 11.15 3.22 2.73
N LEU A 49 11.12 2.67 3.94
CA LEU A 49 12.07 1.67 4.42
C LEU A 49 11.28 0.42 4.79
N ASP A 50 11.62 -0.69 4.13
CA ASP A 50 11.13 -2.01 4.49
C ASP A 50 12.10 -2.67 5.47
N MET A 51 11.55 -3.21 6.56
CA MET A 51 12.29 -3.99 7.53
C MET A 51 12.28 -5.48 7.17
N GLY A 52 13.46 -6.07 7.10
CA GLY A 52 13.68 -7.51 7.05
C GLY A 52 14.19 -8.01 8.40
N TYR A 53 13.60 -9.10 8.89
CA TYR A 53 14.10 -9.84 10.05
C TYR A 53 14.69 -11.17 9.60
N TYR A 54 15.86 -11.50 10.13
CA TYR A 54 16.44 -12.83 10.03
C TYR A 54 16.42 -13.47 11.42
N ILE A 55 15.52 -14.43 11.61
CA ILE A 55 15.38 -15.19 12.85
C ILE A 55 16.23 -16.45 12.71
N SER A 56 17.18 -16.62 13.61
CA SER A 56 18.11 -17.74 13.62
C SER A 56 17.98 -18.50 14.93
N ALA A 57 17.86 -19.84 14.88
CA ALA A 57 17.81 -20.66 16.07
C ALA A 57 19.15 -20.74 16.83
N TYR A 58 20.25 -20.26 16.22
CA TYR A 58 21.62 -20.43 16.70
C TYR A 58 22.44 -19.13 16.78
N SER A 59 21.85 -17.98 16.45
CA SER A 59 22.50 -16.66 16.54
C SER A 59 21.50 -15.60 16.94
N ASP A 60 21.97 -14.45 17.43
CA ASP A 60 21.12 -13.29 17.75
C ASP A 60 20.19 -12.92 16.58
N ASP A 61 19.01 -12.42 16.92
CA ASP A 61 18.03 -11.91 15.96
C ASP A 61 18.57 -10.67 15.25
N ARG A 62 18.28 -10.59 13.95
CA ARG A 62 18.98 -9.71 13.01
C ARG A 62 18.00 -8.82 12.26
N TYR A 63 18.31 -7.53 12.09
CA TYR A 63 17.43 -6.61 11.37
C TYR A 63 18.12 -5.82 10.26
N VAL A 64 17.36 -5.55 9.20
CA VAL A 64 17.78 -4.79 8.02
C VAL A 64 16.66 -3.84 7.64
N LEU A 65 16.99 -2.59 7.38
CA LEU A 65 16.10 -1.63 6.72
C LEU A 65 16.66 -1.32 5.34
N ALA A 66 15.84 -1.54 4.31
CA ALA A 66 16.21 -1.28 2.92
C ALA A 66 15.23 -0.26 2.29
N PRO A 67 15.72 0.66 1.46
CA PRO A 67 14.85 1.56 0.72
C PRO A 67 13.93 0.78 -0.21
N VAL A 68 12.70 1.28 -0.38
CA VAL A 68 11.73 0.71 -1.31
C VAL A 68 11.07 1.81 -2.12
N PHE A 69 10.76 1.49 -3.37
CA PHE A 69 9.90 2.27 -4.25
C PHE A 69 8.74 1.40 -4.72
N LEU A 70 7.56 1.99 -4.80
CA LEU A 70 6.34 1.27 -5.13
C LEU A 70 5.44 2.13 -6.01
N LEU A 71 4.88 1.47 -7.03
CA LEU A 71 3.85 1.99 -7.90
C LEU A 71 2.66 1.02 -7.85
N GLU A 72 1.47 1.55 -7.59
CA GLU A 72 0.27 0.72 -7.46
C GLU A 72 -0.95 1.43 -8.03
N PRO A 73 -1.37 1.13 -9.27
CA PRO A 73 -2.72 1.43 -9.71
C PRO A 73 -3.73 0.64 -8.86
N LYS A 74 -4.82 1.29 -8.46
CA LYS A 74 -5.90 0.71 -7.65
C LYS A 74 -7.27 1.02 -8.22
N TRP A 75 -8.13 0.00 -8.24
CA TRP A 75 -9.54 0.11 -8.57
C TRP A 75 -10.41 -0.14 -7.33
N TYR A 76 -11.15 0.88 -6.92
CA TYR A 76 -12.04 0.90 -5.77
C TYR A 76 -13.47 0.48 -6.13
N TYR A 77 -13.69 -0.82 -6.22
CA TYR A 77 -14.91 -1.42 -6.77
C TYR A 77 -16.18 -1.28 -5.91
N ASN A 78 -16.11 -0.74 -4.68
CA ASN A 78 -17.26 -0.72 -3.75
C ASN A 78 -17.64 0.63 -3.16
N LEU A 79 -17.10 1.75 -3.67
CA LEU A 79 -17.40 3.09 -3.12
C LEU A 79 -18.89 3.42 -3.21
N GLU A 80 -19.51 3.13 -4.35
CA GLU A 80 -20.95 3.38 -4.55
C GLU A 80 -21.82 2.57 -3.59
N SER A 81 -21.55 1.26 -3.46
CA SER A 81 -22.26 0.41 -2.50
C SER A 81 -22.11 0.90 -1.05
N ARG A 82 -20.96 1.48 -0.71
CA ARG A 82 -20.71 2.06 0.62
C ARG A 82 -21.51 3.34 0.82
N LEU A 83 -21.47 4.25 -0.14
CA LEU A 83 -22.20 5.51 -0.09
C LEU A 83 -23.71 5.27 0.04
N ASN A 84 -24.26 4.34 -0.76
CA ASN A 84 -25.68 3.96 -0.71
C ASN A 84 -26.10 3.34 0.63
N LYS A 85 -25.15 2.81 1.41
CA LYS A 85 -25.36 2.29 2.77
C LYS A 85 -25.09 3.34 3.85
N GLY A 86 -24.93 4.62 3.48
CA GLY A 86 -24.58 5.70 4.40
C GLY A 86 -23.19 5.56 5.03
N LYS A 87 -22.29 4.77 4.43
CA LYS A 87 -20.92 4.59 4.92
C LYS A 87 -20.01 5.65 4.33
N HIS A 88 -19.11 6.18 5.16
CA HIS A 88 -18.09 7.14 4.73
C HIS A 88 -17.15 6.53 3.67
N ILE A 89 -16.85 7.32 2.63
CA ILE A 89 -15.90 7.01 1.56
C ILE A 89 -14.67 7.93 1.57
N GLU A 90 -14.66 8.93 2.44
CA GLU A 90 -13.55 9.87 2.68
C GLU A 90 -12.21 9.15 2.84
N ASN A 91 -11.12 9.78 2.41
CA ASN A 91 -9.75 9.23 2.45
C ASN A 91 -9.62 7.88 1.71
N ASN A 92 -10.39 7.71 0.63
CA ASN A 92 -10.50 6.48 -0.15
C ASN A 92 -10.88 5.26 0.72
N SER A 93 -11.84 5.45 1.61
CA SER A 93 -12.38 4.39 2.46
C SER A 93 -13.21 3.41 1.63
N GLY A 94 -12.55 2.41 1.03
CA GLY A 94 -13.13 1.43 0.13
C GLY A 94 -12.34 0.12 0.06
N ASN A 95 -12.89 -0.86 -0.63
CA ASN A 95 -12.18 -2.08 -1.00
C ASN A 95 -11.59 -1.84 -2.38
N PHE A 96 -10.42 -2.40 -2.63
CA PHE A 96 -9.73 -2.22 -3.89
C PHE A 96 -9.11 -3.52 -4.40
N LEU A 97 -8.95 -3.58 -5.71
CA LEU A 97 -7.98 -4.42 -6.38
C LEU A 97 -6.83 -3.53 -6.83
N GLY A 98 -5.60 -3.99 -6.63
CA GLY A 98 -4.39 -3.23 -6.99
C GLY A 98 -3.35 -4.11 -7.66
N LEU A 99 -2.47 -3.49 -8.43
CA LEU A 99 -1.28 -4.14 -8.99
C LEU A 99 -0.03 -3.51 -8.40
N LYS A 100 0.58 -4.16 -7.43
CA LYS A 100 1.78 -3.63 -6.78
C LYS A 100 3.02 -3.94 -7.60
N VAL A 101 3.68 -2.91 -8.09
CA VAL A 101 5.04 -2.98 -8.62
C VAL A 101 5.98 -2.42 -7.58
N LYS A 102 6.83 -3.27 -7.01
CA LYS A 102 7.77 -2.92 -5.95
C LYS A 102 9.19 -3.07 -6.46
N TYR A 103 10.03 -2.09 -6.16
CA TYR A 103 11.46 -2.09 -6.44
C TYR A 103 12.24 -1.86 -5.15
N VAL A 104 13.22 -2.73 -4.89
CA VAL A 104 14.16 -2.58 -3.77
C VAL A 104 15.57 -2.49 -4.37
N PRO A 105 16.20 -1.31 -4.36
CA PRO A 105 17.54 -1.14 -4.89
C PRO A 105 18.63 -1.57 -3.89
N ASP A 106 19.77 -2.00 -4.42
CA ASP A 106 21.01 -2.24 -3.68
C ASP A 106 21.78 -0.92 -3.50
N TRP A 107 21.14 0.08 -2.88
CA TRP A 107 21.74 1.41 -2.68
C TRP A 107 22.38 1.56 -1.31
N PHE A 108 21.60 1.26 -0.26
CA PHE A 108 22.06 1.27 1.12
C PHE A 108 21.19 0.35 1.95
N VAL A 109 21.74 -0.10 3.06
CA VAL A 109 21.04 -0.87 4.08
C VAL A 109 21.41 -0.28 5.43
N ILE A 110 20.43 -0.11 6.31
CA ILE A 110 20.69 0.19 7.73
C ILE A 110 20.53 -1.12 8.47
N SER A 111 21.58 -1.58 9.14
CA SER A 111 21.62 -2.88 9.78
C SER A 111 22.62 -2.91 10.93
N ASP A 112 22.44 -3.87 11.83
CA ASP A 112 23.38 -4.25 12.88
C ASP A 112 24.56 -5.12 12.39
N PHE A 113 24.66 -5.39 11.07
CA PHE A 113 25.83 -6.06 10.45
C PHE A 113 26.73 -5.10 9.68
N ASP A 114 28.03 -5.33 9.76
CA ASP A 114 28.97 -4.82 8.76
C ASP A 114 28.83 -5.60 7.44
N ASN A 115 28.88 -4.89 6.31
CA ASN A 115 28.90 -5.44 4.94
C ASN A 115 27.67 -6.26 4.49
N TYR A 116 26.47 -6.02 5.04
CA TYR A 116 25.24 -6.63 4.53
C TYR A 116 24.64 -5.82 3.37
N SER A 117 24.35 -6.48 2.25
CA SER A 117 23.70 -5.88 1.08
C SER A 117 22.41 -6.61 0.73
N VAL A 118 21.35 -5.88 0.42
CA VAL A 118 20.13 -6.45 -0.14
C VAL A 118 20.23 -6.42 -1.66
N ALA A 119 20.18 -7.61 -2.27
CA ALA A 119 20.22 -7.72 -3.72
C ALA A 119 19.07 -6.92 -4.35
N ASN A 120 19.37 -6.29 -5.49
CA ASN A 120 18.38 -5.58 -6.27
C ASN A 120 17.24 -6.55 -6.64
N GLN A 121 15.99 -6.11 -6.43
CA GLN A 121 14.84 -6.95 -6.74
C GLN A 121 13.62 -6.12 -7.17
N VAL A 122 12.85 -6.69 -8.07
CA VAL A 122 11.55 -6.18 -8.53
C VAL A 122 10.48 -7.22 -8.23
N SER A 123 9.30 -6.81 -7.77
CA SER A 123 8.15 -7.70 -7.71
C SER A 123 6.89 -7.08 -8.30
N ILE A 124 6.05 -7.94 -8.87
CA ILE A 124 4.76 -7.60 -9.45
C ILE A 124 3.72 -8.49 -8.78
N ILE A 125 2.79 -7.88 -8.05
CA ILE A 125 1.87 -8.59 -7.17
C ILE A 125 0.46 -8.00 -7.32
N PRO A 126 -0.47 -8.70 -7.99
CA PRO A 126 -1.89 -8.37 -7.88
C PRO A 126 -2.35 -8.61 -6.44
N ARG A 127 -3.13 -7.67 -5.91
CA ARG A 127 -3.58 -7.70 -4.51
C ARG A 127 -5.02 -7.26 -4.38
N TRP A 128 -5.70 -7.84 -3.40
CA TRP A 128 -6.98 -7.39 -2.91
C TRP A 128 -6.79 -6.74 -1.55
N GLY A 129 -7.48 -5.62 -1.33
CA GLY A 129 -7.31 -4.86 -0.09
C GLY A 129 -8.51 -4.06 0.35
N ILE A 130 -8.40 -3.58 1.58
CA ILE A 130 -9.37 -2.78 2.30
C ILE A 130 -8.61 -1.59 2.90
N ARG A 131 -9.06 -0.38 2.58
CA ARG A 131 -8.61 0.86 3.22
C ARG A 131 -9.79 1.50 3.95
N ARG A 132 -9.55 2.01 5.15
CA ARG A 132 -10.59 2.73 5.94
C ARG A 132 -9.96 3.86 6.74
N ALA A 133 -10.68 4.98 6.82
CA ALA A 133 -10.48 5.97 7.86
C ALA A 133 -10.95 5.44 9.22
N ILE A 134 -10.26 5.83 10.29
CA ILE A 134 -10.58 5.48 11.67
C ILE A 134 -11.45 6.59 12.25
N GLY A 135 -12.73 6.31 12.45
CA GLY A 135 -13.71 7.33 12.86
C GLY A 135 -13.82 8.47 11.83
N LYS A 136 -14.09 9.69 12.31
CA LYS A 136 -14.06 10.92 11.50
C LYS A 136 -12.69 11.59 11.64
N SER A 137 -11.64 10.88 11.25
CA SER A 137 -10.27 11.37 11.37
C SER A 137 -9.44 11.07 10.13
N ASN A 138 -8.26 11.67 10.09
CA ASN A 138 -7.27 11.45 9.06
C ASN A 138 -6.46 10.16 9.26
N PHE A 139 -6.60 9.50 10.41
CA PHE A 139 -5.99 8.19 10.62
C PHE A 139 -6.68 7.14 9.78
N ASN A 140 -5.91 6.23 9.22
CA ASN A 140 -6.39 5.14 8.39
C ASN A 140 -5.71 3.82 8.75
N TYR A 141 -6.37 2.72 8.38
CA TYR A 141 -5.73 1.42 8.28
C TYR A 141 -5.90 0.87 6.87
N GLU A 142 -4.90 0.10 6.43
CA GLU A 142 -4.89 -0.60 5.16
C GLU A 142 -4.50 -2.06 5.39
N ILE A 143 -5.35 -2.96 4.94
CA ILE A 143 -5.14 -4.41 4.98
C ILE A 143 -5.20 -4.90 3.53
N ALA A 144 -4.21 -5.66 3.09
CA ALA A 144 -4.25 -6.28 1.78
C ALA A 144 -3.44 -7.57 1.74
N THR A 145 -3.77 -8.42 0.76
CA THR A 145 -3.04 -9.65 0.48
C THR A 145 -2.97 -9.87 -1.03
N GLY A 146 -1.90 -10.51 -1.50
CA GLY A 146 -1.67 -10.76 -2.91
C GLY A 146 -0.68 -11.88 -3.15
N LEU A 147 -0.72 -12.45 -4.35
CA LEU A 147 0.20 -13.50 -4.77
C LEU A 147 0.78 -13.10 -6.12
N GLY A 148 2.11 -13.09 -6.23
CA GLY A 148 2.78 -12.64 -7.45
C GLY A 148 4.20 -13.15 -7.53
N TYR A 149 4.98 -12.53 -8.40
CA TYR A 149 6.35 -12.94 -8.66
C TYR A 149 7.34 -11.86 -8.24
N LYS A 150 8.50 -12.31 -7.77
CA LYS A 150 9.64 -11.48 -7.44
C LYS A 150 10.85 -11.97 -8.23
N TYR A 151 11.51 -11.05 -8.91
CA TYR A 151 12.74 -11.29 -9.62
C TYR A 151 13.90 -10.64 -8.86
N VAL A 152 14.91 -11.44 -8.51
CA VAL A 152 16.10 -11.01 -7.77
C VAL A 152 17.29 -11.00 -8.74
N PHE A 153 17.95 -9.85 -8.85
CA PHE A 153 19.14 -9.68 -9.68
C PHE A 153 20.37 -10.06 -8.86
N LEU A 154 20.93 -11.26 -9.11
CA LEU A 154 22.09 -11.77 -8.41
C LEU A 154 23.38 -11.43 -9.20
N LYS A 155 24.41 -10.92 -8.52
CA LYS A 155 25.65 -10.47 -9.18
C LYS A 155 26.52 -11.63 -9.69
N ASN A 156 26.48 -12.79 -9.03
CA ASN A 156 27.42 -13.91 -9.24
C ASN A 156 26.73 -15.25 -9.55
N THR A 157 25.42 -15.25 -9.82
CA THR A 157 24.62 -16.46 -10.08
C THR A 157 23.45 -16.09 -10.98
N ASP A 158 22.81 -17.09 -11.59
CA ASP A 158 21.61 -16.88 -12.39
C ASP A 158 20.53 -16.15 -11.57
N ASN A 159 19.84 -15.23 -12.23
CA ASN A 159 18.75 -14.48 -11.62
C ASN A 159 17.64 -15.41 -11.15
N ASP A 160 16.95 -15.02 -10.07
CA ASP A 160 16.02 -15.89 -9.40
C ASP A 160 14.59 -15.32 -9.45
N LEU A 161 13.69 -16.09 -10.07
CA LEU A 161 12.25 -15.80 -10.11
C LEU A 161 11.54 -16.64 -9.05
N ARG A 162 10.94 -15.97 -8.08
CA ARG A 162 10.24 -16.61 -6.95
C ARG A 162 8.77 -16.22 -6.93
N LEU A 163 7.91 -17.20 -6.64
CA LEU A 163 6.53 -16.93 -6.23
C LEU A 163 6.54 -16.35 -4.81
N VAL A 164 5.81 -15.27 -4.58
CA VAL A 164 5.77 -14.56 -3.29
C VAL A 164 4.34 -14.25 -2.87
N LEU A 165 4.04 -14.56 -1.61
CA LEU A 165 2.84 -14.11 -0.91
C LEU A 165 3.13 -12.73 -0.29
N ASP A 166 2.24 -11.77 -0.53
CA ASP A 166 2.25 -10.45 0.08
C ASP A 166 1.20 -10.36 1.16
N VAL A 167 1.60 -9.92 2.35
CA VAL A 167 0.68 -9.57 3.43
C VAL A 167 0.98 -8.14 3.86
N HIS A 168 -0.05 -7.29 3.82
CA HIS A 168 0.06 -5.86 4.09
C HIS A 168 -0.88 -5.49 5.21
N LEU A 169 -0.33 -5.05 6.33
CA LEU A 169 -1.04 -4.58 7.52
C LEU A 169 -0.40 -3.27 7.96
N ARG A 170 -1.08 -2.15 7.71
CA ARG A 170 -0.53 -0.81 7.99
C ARG A 170 -1.57 0.09 8.63
N ILE A 171 -1.07 1.00 9.47
CA ILE A 171 -1.79 2.17 9.95
C ILE A 171 -1.12 3.42 9.37
N GLY A 172 -1.85 4.51 9.22
CA GLY A 172 -1.25 5.75 8.72
C GLY A 172 -2.09 6.97 8.98
N TYR A 173 -1.57 8.10 8.53
CA TYR A 173 -2.19 9.40 8.62
C TYR A 173 -2.24 10.06 7.24
N THR A 174 -3.45 10.43 6.82
CA THR A 174 -3.73 11.12 5.57
C THR A 174 -3.60 12.62 5.77
N PHE A 175 -2.84 13.30 4.92
CA PHE A 175 -2.73 14.75 4.90
C PHE A 175 -3.63 15.27 3.78
N ASN A 176 -4.59 16.13 4.17
CA ASN A 176 -5.65 16.66 3.33
C ASN A 176 -5.50 18.18 3.20
#